data_AF-A0AAN6L820-F1
#
_entry.id   AF-A0AAN6L820-F1
#
_cell.length_a   1.000
_cell.length_b   1.000
_cell.length_c   1.000
_cell.angle_alpha   90.00
_cell.angle_beta   90.00
_cell.angle_gamma   90.00
#
_symmetry.space_group_name_H-M   'P 1'
#
loop_
_entity.id
_entity.type
_entity.pdbx_description
1 polymer ?
#
loop_
_entity_poly.entity_id
_entity_poly.type
_entity_poly.pdbx_seq_one_letter_code
_entity_poly.pdbx_strand_id
1 'polypeptide(L)'
;MTSPAPQDRSNNNPPSTTAAHEPQDPATTALTGQASDYYSNIASRPRLWEAFRNLDDNAQFRACMDELVEEGTRNFMVDFGKDEAYAAFDLEKEDFAALLSSPRPKSLETRWINIWAPEKQRELVQTVTGNYGISARLQSMMVSDPDTSSSSQAVPAAEPRLTSDGLPDEPEAEPDEKAGVVSLGDVESGLHPGIRRAETAVSMIEGPGLGQITFSQIANKIWHFASVDYGQKYLCVGYNSLHVVSGVDFQNGPSRPEGKRVWTWLIICDDGTVISIHENPFPPSTELAADKRQKALKVIRQNTTLVFSGISSLHIRSEHNNPLMTTYVRNFPNETGTTAVKPGDGPGLLFYYLFDNWTANYSLVIRREHSYSAALERLRKRMLDRAQVELIDDLHRLGRQLAVLKRIYQSYELVVNRIVKRQRLLREEARGANNNNHHHQGHHSHGSGTFGFDFLSRNDTMQSGSFDDMNSNDLGGVQLSSAATGRFERLADRIRLYALSEIEECLTEKESLTFLVFNLIALKDSQAVERLTRTTILLAKATILFLPVSLMTGYFSTEIKELEGVYTVKQYWVAFAVIMVISAIVLALYGRVTDTVEGKTIYRSIGKTFYQASRAAIGKRKRKVG
;
A
#
# COMPACT_ATOMS: atom_id res chain seq x y z
N MET A 1 28.94 9.24 63.02
CA MET A 1 28.41 9.13 64.38
C MET A 1 28.14 7.66 64.66
N THR A 2 29.00 7.07 65.49
CA THR A 2 28.77 6.00 66.48
C THR A 2 27.80 4.83 66.18
N SER A 3 28.42 3.64 66.10
CA SER A 3 27.96 2.27 66.46
C SER A 3 26.99 2.18 67.67
N PRO A 4 26.25 1.06 67.92
CA PRO A 4 26.87 -0.28 68.12
C PRO A 4 26.11 -1.55 67.65
N ALA A 5 26.88 -2.64 67.75
CA ALA A 5 26.70 -4.07 67.49
C ALA A 5 25.75 -4.81 68.50
N PRO A 6 25.84 -6.15 68.69
CA PRO A 6 25.42 -7.29 67.84
C PRO A 6 24.59 -8.34 68.64
N GLN A 7 24.17 -9.46 68.02
CA GLN A 7 24.16 -10.77 68.72
C GLN A 7 24.06 -11.95 67.74
N ASP A 8 25.12 -12.76 67.72
CA ASP A 8 25.20 -14.08 67.11
C ASP A 8 24.44 -15.13 67.93
N ARG A 9 23.76 -16.05 67.24
CA ARG A 9 23.63 -17.45 67.68
C ARG A 9 23.78 -18.38 66.50
N SER A 10 24.94 -19.04 66.45
CA SER A 10 25.24 -20.20 65.63
C SER A 10 24.36 -21.40 66.01
N ASN A 11 23.89 -22.17 65.03
CA ASN A 11 23.82 -23.62 65.20
C ASN A 11 24.00 -24.34 63.86
N ASN A 12 24.83 -25.38 63.92
CA ASN A 12 25.36 -26.21 62.85
C ASN A 12 24.41 -27.34 62.42
N ASN A 13 24.67 -27.82 61.18
CA ASN A 13 24.50 -29.18 60.64
C ASN A 13 23.25 -29.57 59.81
N PRO A 14 23.40 -30.51 58.84
CA PRO A 14 22.85 -30.40 57.48
C PRO A 14 21.85 -31.54 57.10
N PRO A 15 21.65 -31.87 55.81
CA PRO A 15 20.37 -31.85 55.11
C PRO A 15 19.51 -33.10 55.30
N SER A 16 18.20 -32.94 55.39
CA SER A 16 17.23 -34.04 55.26
C SER A 16 16.40 -33.88 53.99
N THR A 17 16.60 -34.83 53.09
CA THR A 17 15.77 -35.18 51.94
C THR A 17 14.32 -35.40 52.38
N THR A 18 13.41 -34.60 51.85
CA THR A 18 11.99 -34.96 51.76
C THR A 18 11.44 -34.42 50.46
N ALA A 19 11.20 -35.35 49.54
CA ALA A 19 10.41 -35.13 48.34
C ALA A 19 9.02 -34.63 48.76
N ALA A 20 8.74 -33.36 48.47
CA ALA A 20 7.40 -32.83 48.51
C ALA A 20 6.77 -33.07 47.13
N HIS A 21 5.96 -34.12 47.05
CA HIS A 21 4.94 -34.25 46.01
C HIS A 21 4.02 -33.03 46.12
N GLU A 22 4.11 -32.12 45.15
CA GLU A 22 2.99 -31.22 44.87
C GLU A 22 1.82 -32.07 44.35
N PRO A 23 0.59 -31.88 44.85
CA PRO A 23 -0.56 -32.53 44.28
C PRO A 23 -0.83 -31.90 42.92
N GLN A 24 -0.52 -32.63 41.85
CA GLN A 24 -1.09 -32.38 40.54
C GLN A 24 -2.62 -32.50 40.65
N ASP A 25 -3.33 -31.41 40.39
CA ASP A 25 -4.77 -31.45 40.21
C ASP A 25 -5.12 -32.43 39.08
N PRO A 26 -5.93 -33.47 39.33
CA PRO A 26 -6.27 -34.48 38.31
C PRO A 26 -7.17 -33.93 37.18
N ALA A 27 -7.61 -32.67 37.27
CA ALA A 27 -8.43 -32.01 36.26
C ALA A 27 -7.62 -31.42 35.09
N THR A 28 -6.36 -31.06 35.29
CA THR A 28 -5.52 -30.44 34.24
C THR A 28 -4.93 -31.49 33.29
N THR A 29 -4.74 -32.72 33.76
CA THR A 29 -4.24 -33.86 32.96
C THR A 29 -5.31 -34.49 32.08
N ALA A 30 -6.59 -34.18 32.28
CA ALA A 30 -7.70 -34.78 31.52
C ALA A 30 -8.01 -34.07 30.18
N LEU A 31 -7.49 -32.86 29.97
CA LEU A 31 -7.69 -32.08 28.74
C LEU A 31 -6.53 -32.22 27.74
N THR A 32 -5.36 -32.66 28.21
CA THR A 32 -4.16 -32.90 27.40
C THR A 32 -4.26 -34.31 26.78
N GLY A 33 -4.73 -34.39 25.54
CA GLY A 33 -4.94 -35.67 24.85
C GLY A 33 -6.15 -35.72 23.91
N GLN A 34 -7.09 -34.77 24.01
CA GLN A 34 -8.27 -34.73 23.14
C GLN A 34 -7.91 -34.51 21.67
N ALA A 35 -6.86 -33.74 21.37
CA ALA A 35 -6.35 -33.60 20.01
C ALA A 35 -5.79 -34.93 19.46
N SER A 36 -4.96 -35.62 20.24
CA SER A 36 -4.38 -36.93 19.85
C SER A 36 -5.48 -37.95 19.55
N ASP A 37 -6.50 -38.02 20.41
CA ASP A 37 -7.66 -38.89 20.22
C ASP A 37 -8.45 -38.47 18.98
N TYR A 38 -8.67 -37.17 18.76
CA TYR A 38 -9.39 -36.66 17.58
C TYR A 38 -8.73 -37.09 16.27
N TYR A 39 -7.44 -36.83 16.09
CA TYR A 39 -6.75 -37.15 14.84
C TYR A 39 -6.57 -38.67 14.64
N SER A 40 -6.34 -39.42 15.72
CA SER A 40 -6.17 -40.88 15.65
C SER A 40 -7.49 -41.59 15.32
N ASN A 41 -8.63 -41.00 15.69
CA ASN A 41 -9.97 -41.55 15.44
C ASN A 41 -10.53 -41.25 14.03
N ILE A 42 -9.78 -40.53 13.18
CA ILE A 42 -10.17 -40.28 11.79
C ILE A 42 -9.96 -41.58 10.99
N ALA A 43 -11.02 -42.40 10.94
CA ALA A 43 -10.98 -43.76 10.39
C ALA A 43 -10.50 -43.85 8.92
N SER A 44 -10.69 -42.80 8.13
CA SER A 44 -10.25 -42.74 6.73
C SER A 44 -8.73 -42.53 6.58
N ARG A 45 -8.04 -41.99 7.60
CA ARG A 45 -6.61 -41.66 7.57
C ARG A 45 -5.97 -41.87 8.97
N PRO A 46 -5.73 -43.12 9.40
CA PRO A 46 -5.25 -43.42 10.77
C PRO A 46 -3.82 -42.93 11.08
N ARG A 47 -3.00 -42.65 10.05
CA ARG A 47 -1.64 -42.08 10.22
C ARG A 47 -1.60 -40.56 10.21
N LEU A 48 -2.74 -39.90 10.08
CA LEU A 48 -2.79 -38.45 9.96
C LEU A 48 -2.21 -37.74 11.19
N TRP A 49 -2.38 -38.33 12.37
CA TRP A 49 -1.79 -37.82 13.62
C TRP A 49 -0.25 -37.68 13.55
N GLU A 50 0.45 -38.56 12.83
CA GLU A 50 1.92 -38.52 12.70
C GLU A 50 2.42 -37.25 11.99
N ALA A 51 1.56 -36.60 11.20
CA ALA A 51 1.87 -35.35 10.51
C ALA A 51 1.68 -34.11 11.40
N PHE A 52 0.92 -34.22 12.49
CA PHE A 52 0.63 -33.09 13.39
C PHE A 52 1.74 -32.90 14.42
N ARG A 53 2.18 -31.65 14.55
CA ARG A 53 3.22 -31.20 15.47
C ARG A 53 2.63 -30.23 16.49
N ASN A 54 2.92 -30.46 17.76
CA ASN A 54 2.54 -29.60 18.87
C ASN A 54 3.32 -28.28 18.82
N LEU A 55 2.60 -27.17 18.68
CA LEU A 55 3.21 -25.83 18.60
C LEU A 55 3.68 -25.30 19.95
N ASP A 56 3.29 -25.91 21.06
CA ASP A 56 3.74 -25.57 22.41
C ASP A 56 5.04 -26.32 22.80
N ASP A 57 5.49 -27.29 21.99
CA ASP A 57 6.83 -27.87 22.10
C ASP A 57 7.86 -27.05 21.31
N ASN A 58 8.99 -26.72 21.94
CA ASN A 58 10.01 -25.84 21.40
C ASN A 58 10.77 -26.42 20.20
N ALA A 59 11.01 -27.74 20.18
CA ALA A 59 11.69 -28.37 19.04
C ALA A 59 10.78 -28.39 17.81
N GLN A 60 9.53 -28.82 18.00
CA GLN A 60 8.52 -28.89 16.95
C GLN A 60 8.11 -27.50 16.44
N PHE A 61 7.96 -26.51 17.32
CA PHE A 61 7.67 -25.14 16.95
C PHE A 61 8.74 -24.56 16.01
N ARG A 62 10.03 -24.75 16.31
CA ARG A 62 11.12 -24.26 15.45
C ARG A 62 11.10 -24.92 14.08
N ALA A 63 10.88 -26.24 14.02
CA ALA A 63 10.75 -26.96 12.75
C ALA A 63 9.59 -26.42 11.90
N CYS A 64 8.42 -26.18 12.52
CA CYS A 64 7.29 -25.54 11.83
C CYS A 64 7.63 -24.12 11.32
N MET A 65 8.36 -23.33 12.11
CA MET A 65 8.76 -21.98 11.72
C MET A 65 9.74 -21.96 10.53
N ASP A 66 10.65 -22.93 10.46
CA ASP A 66 11.56 -23.09 9.33
C ASP A 66 10.80 -23.48 8.06
N GLU A 67 9.87 -24.44 8.15
CA GLU A 67 9.01 -24.86 7.02
C GLU A 67 8.10 -23.73 6.49
N LEU A 68 7.66 -22.78 7.33
CA LEU A 68 6.83 -21.65 6.85
C LEU A 68 7.57 -20.73 5.86
N VAL A 69 8.90 -20.66 5.95
CA VAL A 69 9.73 -19.76 5.13
C VAL A 69 10.26 -20.46 3.88
N GLU A 70 10.20 -21.80 3.84
CA GLU A 70 10.61 -22.62 2.69
C GLU A 70 9.71 -22.39 1.46
N GLU A 71 10.31 -22.15 0.30
CA GLU A 71 9.58 -21.95 -0.97
C GLU A 71 8.75 -23.20 -1.35
N GLY A 72 9.22 -24.39 -0.98
CA GLY A 72 8.60 -25.67 -1.29
C GLY A 72 7.25 -25.90 -0.61
N THR A 73 6.98 -25.23 0.51
CA THR A 73 5.78 -25.43 1.31
C THR A 73 4.54 -24.93 0.55
N ARG A 74 3.59 -25.83 0.35
CA ARG A 74 2.40 -25.68 -0.51
C ARG A 74 1.13 -25.41 0.30
N ASN A 75 1.00 -26.00 1.48
CA ASN A 75 -0.09 -25.69 2.40
C ASN A 75 0.27 -26.01 3.85
N PHE A 76 -0.54 -25.52 4.79
CA PHE A 76 -0.56 -26.02 6.16
C PHE A 76 -1.95 -25.92 6.76
N MET A 77 -2.17 -26.69 7.82
CA MET A 77 -3.30 -26.56 8.72
C MET A 77 -2.79 -26.33 10.14
N VAL A 78 -3.47 -25.46 10.89
CA VAL A 78 -3.30 -25.32 12.34
C VAL A 78 -4.66 -25.46 13.01
N ASP A 79 -4.79 -26.36 13.98
CA ASP A 79 -5.93 -26.38 14.89
C ASP A 79 -5.44 -25.91 16.26
N PHE A 80 -6.17 -24.98 16.87
CA PHE A 80 -5.84 -24.48 18.18
C PHE A 80 -7.09 -24.07 18.96
N GLY A 81 -6.97 -24.13 20.28
CA GLY A 81 -7.89 -23.50 21.20
C GLY A 81 -7.15 -22.94 22.38
N LYS A 82 -7.75 -22.96 23.57
CA LYS A 82 -7.13 -22.39 24.77
C LYS A 82 -5.87 -23.17 25.18
N ASP A 83 -5.99 -24.48 25.32
CA ASP A 83 -4.99 -25.30 26.00
C ASP A 83 -4.05 -26.06 25.05
N GLU A 84 -4.46 -26.26 23.79
CA GLU A 84 -3.70 -27.04 22.81
C GLU A 84 -3.58 -26.30 21.45
N ALA A 85 -2.45 -26.48 20.75
CA ALA A 85 -2.25 -26.03 19.39
C ALA A 85 -1.37 -27.01 18.58
N TYR A 86 -1.86 -27.44 17.42
CA TYR A 86 -1.19 -28.41 16.57
C TYR A 86 -1.18 -27.95 15.11
N ALA A 87 -0.08 -28.20 14.41
CA ALA A 87 0.07 -27.85 13.00
C ALA A 87 0.58 -29.03 12.17
N ALA A 88 0.11 -29.11 10.93
CA ALA A 88 0.59 -30.05 9.92
C ALA A 88 0.81 -29.32 8.59
N PHE A 89 1.79 -29.76 7.82
CA PHE A 89 2.25 -29.10 6.60
C PHE A 89 2.13 -30.05 5.40
N ASP A 90 1.90 -29.46 4.23
CA ASP A 90 1.85 -30.15 2.94
C ASP A 90 0.90 -31.36 2.88
N LEU A 91 -0.25 -31.23 3.57
CA LEU A 91 -1.31 -32.23 3.58
C LEU A 91 -1.92 -32.44 2.19
N GLU A 92 -2.38 -33.66 1.91
CA GLU A 92 -3.02 -34.03 0.66
C GLU A 92 -4.53 -33.70 0.68
N LYS A 93 -5.16 -33.75 -0.50
CA LYS A 93 -6.59 -33.49 -0.69
C LYS A 93 -7.44 -34.39 0.21
N GLU A 94 -7.11 -35.67 0.26
CA GLU A 94 -7.84 -36.68 1.03
C GLU A 94 -7.70 -36.44 2.54
N ASP A 95 -6.57 -35.91 3.00
CA ASP A 95 -6.36 -35.55 4.41
C ASP A 95 -7.29 -34.40 4.79
N PHE A 96 -7.37 -33.35 3.96
CA PHE A 96 -8.33 -32.26 4.15
C PHE A 96 -9.78 -32.75 4.11
N ALA A 97 -10.14 -33.61 3.16
CA ALA A 97 -11.49 -34.18 3.09
C ALA A 97 -11.85 -34.94 4.38
N ALA A 98 -10.92 -35.73 4.90
CA ALA A 98 -11.10 -36.47 6.14
C ALA A 98 -11.26 -35.52 7.35
N LEU A 99 -10.41 -34.49 7.46
CA LEU A 99 -10.43 -33.50 8.54
C LEU A 99 -11.69 -32.64 8.55
N LEU A 100 -12.21 -32.29 7.38
CA LEU A 100 -13.41 -31.45 7.24
C LEU A 100 -14.71 -32.25 7.43
N SER A 101 -14.69 -33.54 7.12
CA SER A 101 -15.84 -34.44 7.36
C SER A 101 -15.98 -34.90 8.82
N SER A 102 -14.91 -34.81 9.61
CA SER A 102 -14.85 -35.31 10.98
C SER A 102 -15.18 -34.21 11.98
N PRO A 103 -16.06 -34.44 12.97
CA PRO A 103 -16.47 -33.39 13.92
C PRO A 103 -15.30 -32.97 14.80
N ARG A 104 -14.94 -31.68 14.75
CA ARG A 104 -13.82 -31.11 15.52
C ARG A 104 -14.18 -30.97 17.00
N PRO A 105 -13.30 -31.34 17.95
CA PRO A 105 -13.57 -31.16 19.38
C PRO A 105 -13.61 -29.67 19.75
N LYS A 106 -14.43 -29.33 20.76
CA LYS A 106 -14.57 -27.94 21.25
C LYS A 106 -13.26 -27.38 21.84
N SER A 107 -12.33 -28.23 22.26
CA SER A 107 -11.00 -27.83 22.73
C SER A 107 -10.15 -27.21 21.61
N LEU A 108 -10.42 -27.55 20.35
CA LEU A 108 -9.78 -27.01 19.15
C LEU A 108 -10.78 -26.13 18.40
N GLU A 109 -11.21 -25.04 19.04
CA GLU A 109 -12.27 -24.18 18.52
C GLU A 109 -11.92 -23.51 17.18
N THR A 110 -10.64 -23.24 16.90
CA THR A 110 -10.20 -22.53 15.70
C THR A 110 -9.36 -23.43 14.80
N ARG A 111 -9.67 -23.42 13.51
CA ARG A 111 -8.87 -24.05 12.46
C ARG A 111 -8.38 -23.00 11.48
N TRP A 112 -7.10 -23.02 11.15
CA TRP A 112 -6.51 -22.22 10.10
C TRP A 112 -6.01 -23.12 8.98
N ILE A 113 -6.54 -22.92 7.77
CA ILE A 113 -6.03 -23.56 6.56
C ILE A 113 -5.34 -22.49 5.73
N ASN A 114 -4.08 -22.71 5.37
CA ASN A 114 -3.35 -21.81 4.50
C ASN A 114 -2.86 -22.53 3.24
N ILE A 115 -3.11 -21.94 2.08
CA ILE A 115 -2.76 -22.51 0.78
C ILE A 115 -1.93 -21.47 0.01
N TRP A 116 -0.74 -21.85 -0.44
CA TRP A 116 0.05 -21.06 -1.38
C TRP A 116 -0.06 -21.64 -2.78
N ALA A 117 0.06 -20.78 -3.79
CA ALA A 117 0.05 -21.20 -5.20
C ALA A 117 -1.16 -22.11 -5.53
N PRO A 118 -2.40 -21.61 -5.36
CA PRO A 118 -3.62 -22.41 -5.54
C PRO A 118 -3.75 -23.01 -6.94
N GLU A 119 -3.11 -22.42 -7.95
CA GLU A 119 -3.09 -22.93 -9.32
C GLU A 119 -2.49 -24.35 -9.40
N LYS A 120 -1.58 -24.69 -8.47
CA LYS A 120 -0.91 -26.00 -8.37
C LYS A 120 -1.69 -27.02 -7.54
N GLN A 121 -2.74 -26.60 -6.83
CA GLN A 121 -3.48 -27.40 -5.85
C GLN A 121 -4.99 -27.29 -6.05
N ARG A 122 -5.43 -27.30 -7.32
CA ARG A 122 -6.82 -27.01 -7.70
C ARG A 122 -7.84 -27.89 -6.99
N GLU A 123 -7.61 -29.20 -6.97
CA GLU A 123 -8.53 -30.15 -6.35
C GLU A 123 -8.64 -29.98 -4.83
N LEU A 124 -7.53 -29.61 -4.18
CA LEU A 124 -7.48 -29.33 -2.75
C LEU A 124 -8.31 -28.08 -2.43
N VAL A 125 -8.11 -26.99 -3.19
CA VAL A 125 -8.89 -25.76 -3.02
C VAL A 125 -10.38 -26.03 -3.21
N GLN A 126 -10.77 -26.78 -4.25
CA GLN A 126 -12.17 -27.15 -4.50
C GLN A 126 -12.76 -28.02 -3.37
N THR A 127 -11.97 -28.96 -2.83
CA THR A 127 -12.40 -29.82 -1.71
C THR A 127 -12.64 -29.01 -0.44
N VAL A 128 -11.68 -28.14 -0.07
CA VAL A 128 -11.78 -27.30 1.13
C VAL A 128 -12.94 -26.31 1.02
N THR A 129 -13.02 -25.58 -0.10
CA THR A 129 -14.02 -24.52 -0.29
C THR A 129 -15.42 -25.07 -0.57
N GLY A 130 -15.51 -26.23 -1.22
CA GLY A 130 -16.77 -26.93 -1.48
C GLY A 130 -17.50 -27.36 -0.20
N ASN A 131 -16.76 -27.74 0.85
CA ASN A 131 -17.34 -28.10 2.16
C ASN A 131 -18.19 -26.97 2.77
N TYR A 132 -17.84 -25.71 2.47
CA TYR A 132 -18.53 -24.53 2.97
C TYR A 132 -19.53 -23.92 1.97
N GLY A 133 -19.78 -24.59 0.84
CA GLY A 133 -20.75 -24.14 -0.16
C GLY A 133 -20.30 -22.93 -0.99
N ILE A 134 -18.99 -22.71 -1.12
CA ILE A 134 -18.45 -21.66 -1.99
C ILE A 134 -18.79 -22.00 -3.45
N SER A 135 -19.32 -21.01 -4.19
CA SER A 135 -19.78 -21.23 -5.57
C SER A 135 -18.67 -21.67 -6.53
N ALA A 136 -19.00 -22.51 -7.52
CA ALA A 136 -18.05 -22.96 -8.55
C ALA A 136 -17.37 -21.80 -9.29
N ARG A 137 -18.09 -20.68 -9.48
CA ARG A 137 -17.53 -19.45 -10.05
C ARG A 137 -16.40 -18.88 -9.19
N LEU A 138 -16.62 -18.75 -7.88
CA LEU A 138 -15.63 -18.21 -6.96
C LEU A 138 -14.43 -19.17 -6.79
N GLN A 139 -14.68 -20.48 -6.75
CA GLN A 139 -13.61 -21.49 -6.75
C GLN A 139 -12.73 -21.38 -8.00
N SER A 140 -13.33 -21.19 -9.19
CA SER A 140 -12.60 -20.99 -10.45
C SER A 140 -11.72 -19.73 -10.42
N MET A 141 -12.20 -18.64 -9.81
CA MET A 141 -11.38 -17.43 -9.59
C MET A 141 -10.20 -17.69 -8.63
N MET A 142 -10.40 -18.50 -7.59
CA MET A 142 -9.35 -18.82 -6.61
C MET A 142 -8.18 -19.62 -7.20
N VAL A 143 -8.44 -20.46 -8.20
CA VAL A 143 -7.43 -21.34 -8.83
C VAL A 143 -6.98 -20.85 -10.21
N SER A 144 -7.30 -19.60 -10.56
CA SER A 144 -6.98 -19.03 -11.86
C SER A 144 -5.46 -19.01 -12.11
N ASP A 145 -5.05 -19.40 -13.31
CA ASP A 145 -3.63 -19.47 -13.67
C ASP A 145 -2.97 -18.09 -13.62
N PRO A 146 -1.71 -17.99 -13.14
CA PRO A 146 -1.01 -16.73 -13.08
C PRO A 146 -0.81 -16.14 -14.47
N ASP A 147 -0.80 -14.81 -14.56
CA ASP A 147 -0.62 -14.10 -15.83
C ASP A 147 0.82 -14.26 -16.34
N THR A 148 1.01 -15.15 -17.32
CA THR A 148 2.31 -15.39 -17.98
C THR A 148 2.67 -14.31 -18.99
N SER A 149 1.77 -13.36 -19.28
CA SER A 149 1.99 -12.29 -20.26
C SER A 149 2.91 -11.15 -19.78
N SER A 150 3.48 -11.27 -18.58
CA SER A 150 4.45 -10.31 -18.03
C SER A 150 5.79 -10.26 -18.79
N SER A 151 6.02 -11.16 -19.75
CA SER A 151 7.09 -11.05 -20.75
C SER A 151 6.67 -10.13 -21.92
N SER A 152 7.00 -8.84 -21.83
CA SER A 152 7.36 -7.95 -22.95
C SER A 152 6.57 -7.99 -24.27
N GLN A 153 5.29 -8.35 -24.29
CA GLN A 153 4.40 -7.94 -25.38
C GLN A 153 3.58 -6.77 -24.87
N ALA A 154 4.13 -5.57 -25.08
CA ALA A 154 3.33 -4.36 -25.15
C ALA A 154 2.30 -4.59 -26.26
N VAL A 155 1.11 -5.09 -25.90
CA VAL A 155 -0.08 -4.87 -26.71
C VAL A 155 -0.09 -3.36 -26.95
N PRO A 156 -0.05 -2.89 -28.22
CA PRO A 156 0.01 -1.48 -28.50
C PRO A 156 -1.13 -0.83 -27.73
N ALA A 157 -0.79 0.09 -26.83
CA ALA A 157 -1.78 0.84 -26.10
C ALA A 157 -2.71 1.42 -27.16
N ALA A 158 -3.98 1.01 -27.15
CA ALA A 158 -4.99 1.73 -27.90
C ALA A 158 -4.94 3.14 -27.32
N GLU A 159 -4.33 4.07 -28.06
CA GLU A 159 -4.28 5.45 -27.66
C GLU A 159 -5.73 5.89 -27.45
N PRO A 160 -6.08 6.44 -26.28
CA PRO A 160 -7.36 7.08 -26.15
C PRO A 160 -7.40 8.14 -27.26
N ARG A 161 -8.34 8.00 -28.21
CA ARG A 161 -8.53 9.00 -29.26
C ARG A 161 -8.80 10.31 -28.57
N LEU A 162 -7.78 11.16 -28.46
CA LEU A 162 -7.91 12.52 -28.03
C LEU A 162 -8.59 13.24 -29.19
N THR A 163 -9.92 13.28 -29.17
CA THR A 163 -10.71 13.97 -30.18
C THR A 163 -10.55 15.48 -29.99
N SER A 164 -9.56 16.04 -30.66
CA SER A 164 -9.58 17.38 -31.21
C SER A 164 -8.82 17.29 -32.51
N ASP A 165 -9.54 17.20 -33.64
CA ASP A 165 -9.24 17.94 -34.86
C ASP A 165 -10.08 17.41 -36.03
N GLY A 166 -10.79 18.36 -36.67
CA GLY A 166 -11.18 18.32 -38.08
C GLY A 166 -12.32 17.37 -38.46
N LEU A 167 -13.51 17.94 -38.70
CA LEU A 167 -14.45 17.39 -39.68
C LEU A 167 -13.71 17.10 -41.01
N PRO A 168 -14.03 15.97 -41.65
CA PRO A 168 -14.14 15.94 -43.11
C PRO A 168 -15.58 15.64 -43.50
N ASP A 169 -16.02 16.33 -44.54
CA ASP A 169 -17.36 16.37 -45.13
C ASP A 169 -18.04 14.99 -45.28
N GLU A 170 -19.31 14.94 -44.90
CA GLU A 170 -20.25 13.94 -45.39
C GLU A 170 -20.58 14.16 -46.87
N PRO A 171 -20.82 13.09 -47.65
CA PRO A 171 -21.82 13.10 -48.68
C PRO A 171 -23.09 12.39 -48.21
N GLU A 172 -24.17 13.15 -48.35
CA GLU A 172 -25.58 12.87 -48.07
C GLU A 172 -26.07 11.49 -48.57
N ALA A 173 -26.84 10.81 -47.71
CA ALA A 173 -27.94 9.93 -48.13
C ALA A 173 -29.05 9.94 -47.06
N GLU A 174 -30.19 10.51 -47.47
CA GLU A 174 -31.47 10.73 -46.78
C GLU A 174 -32.20 9.42 -46.30
N PRO A 175 -33.29 9.53 -45.51
CA PRO A 175 -33.46 8.86 -44.22
C PRO A 175 -34.55 7.79 -44.22
N ASP A 176 -34.57 6.96 -43.18
CA ASP A 176 -35.81 6.32 -42.75
C ASP A 176 -35.94 6.20 -41.23
N GLU A 177 -37.20 6.17 -40.80
CA GLU A 177 -37.72 6.78 -39.59
C GLU A 177 -37.54 6.02 -38.26
N LYS A 178 -37.52 6.84 -37.18
CA LYS A 178 -38.11 6.66 -35.84
C LYS A 178 -37.40 5.82 -34.76
N ALA A 179 -36.73 6.60 -33.90
CA ALA A 179 -37.03 6.79 -32.47
C ALA A 179 -36.85 5.63 -31.49
N GLY A 180 -35.92 5.83 -30.56
CA GLY A 180 -35.85 5.09 -29.29
C GLY A 180 -34.66 5.54 -28.44
N VAL A 181 -34.76 6.71 -27.80
CA VAL A 181 -33.84 7.12 -26.73
C VAL A 181 -33.90 6.07 -25.62
N VAL A 182 -32.82 5.31 -25.43
CA VAL A 182 -32.69 4.40 -24.28
C VAL A 182 -31.62 4.95 -23.35
N SER A 183 -32.11 5.56 -22.27
CA SER A 183 -31.38 5.88 -21.05
C SER A 183 -30.55 4.66 -20.60
N LEU A 184 -29.25 4.88 -20.36
CA LEU A 184 -28.37 3.88 -19.75
C LEU A 184 -28.76 3.75 -18.28
N GLY A 185 -29.78 2.93 -18.03
CA GLY A 185 -30.27 2.59 -16.71
C GLY A 185 -29.31 1.60 -16.02
N ASP A 186 -28.90 2.02 -14.83
CA ASP A 186 -28.39 1.24 -13.69
C ASP A 186 -28.69 -0.27 -13.73
N VAL A 187 -27.63 -1.09 -13.67
CA VAL A 187 -27.65 -2.56 -13.80
C VAL A 187 -27.72 -3.26 -12.42
N GLU A 188 -28.17 -2.56 -11.37
CA GLU A 188 -28.25 -3.12 -10.01
C GLU A 188 -29.67 -3.27 -9.44
N SER A 189 -30.68 -3.57 -10.28
CA SER A 189 -32.03 -3.93 -9.79
C SER A 189 -32.49 -5.31 -10.29
N GLY A 190 -32.83 -6.19 -9.35
CA GLY A 190 -33.07 -7.61 -9.59
C GLY A 190 -34.46 -8.00 -10.07
N LEU A 191 -34.49 -9.21 -10.64
CA LEU A 191 -35.56 -10.22 -10.70
C LEU A 191 -36.87 -9.92 -11.47
N HIS A 192 -36.99 -10.46 -12.69
CA HIS A 192 -38.24 -11.06 -13.19
C HIS A 192 -37.96 -12.27 -14.11
N PRO A 193 -38.74 -13.36 -14.04
CA PRO A 193 -38.45 -14.63 -14.73
C PRO A 193 -39.03 -14.63 -16.15
N GLY A 194 -38.18 -14.93 -17.14
CA GLY A 194 -38.57 -15.03 -18.55
C GLY A 194 -37.64 -15.97 -19.30
N ILE A 195 -37.79 -17.27 -19.07
CA ILE A 195 -37.11 -18.35 -19.77
C ILE A 195 -37.59 -18.35 -21.23
N ARG A 196 -36.89 -17.63 -22.13
CA ARG A 196 -36.87 -17.82 -23.60
C ARG A 196 -36.08 -16.75 -24.38
N ARG A 197 -35.50 -15.74 -23.73
CA ARG A 197 -34.64 -14.73 -24.40
C ARG A 197 -33.14 -14.91 -24.18
N ALA A 198 -32.72 -15.97 -23.49
CA ALA A 198 -31.33 -16.21 -23.12
C ALA A 198 -30.45 -16.70 -24.29
N GLU A 199 -31.03 -17.34 -25.32
CA GLU A 199 -30.21 -17.88 -26.43
C GLU A 199 -29.78 -16.82 -27.45
N THR A 200 -30.57 -15.74 -27.63
CA THR A 200 -30.25 -14.67 -28.60
C THR A 200 -29.41 -13.54 -27.98
N ALA A 201 -29.36 -13.42 -26.65
CA ALA A 201 -28.49 -12.47 -25.96
C ALA A 201 -27.05 -13.00 -25.76
N VAL A 202 -26.87 -14.33 -25.79
CA VAL A 202 -25.54 -14.95 -25.70
C VAL A 202 -24.74 -14.75 -26.99
N SER A 203 -25.40 -14.67 -28.16
CA SER A 203 -24.71 -14.46 -29.45
C SER A 203 -24.33 -12.99 -29.73
N MET A 204 -24.76 -12.02 -28.94
CA MET A 204 -24.41 -10.59 -29.09
C MET A 204 -23.33 -10.10 -28.11
N ILE A 205 -22.87 -10.96 -27.18
CA ILE A 205 -21.76 -10.67 -26.25
C ILE A 205 -20.41 -11.20 -26.80
N GLU A 206 -20.39 -11.72 -28.03
CA GLU A 206 -19.16 -12.11 -28.74
C GLU A 206 -18.52 -10.92 -29.46
N GLY A 207 -18.14 -9.89 -28.69
CA GLY A 207 -17.10 -8.97 -29.12
C GLY A 207 -15.71 -9.60 -28.90
N PRO A 208 -14.72 -9.38 -29.77
CA PRO A 208 -13.39 -9.94 -29.62
C PRO A 208 -12.68 -9.24 -28.44
N GLY A 209 -12.85 -9.75 -27.22
CA GLY A 209 -12.08 -9.24 -26.08
C GLY A 209 -12.58 -9.58 -24.69
N LEU A 210 -13.89 -9.81 -24.47
CA LEU A 210 -14.40 -10.05 -23.10
C LEU A 210 -14.41 -11.54 -22.69
N GLY A 211 -14.57 -12.45 -23.66
CA GLY A 211 -14.60 -13.90 -23.41
C GLY A 211 -13.24 -14.53 -23.06
N GLN A 212 -12.14 -13.77 -23.08
CA GLN A 212 -10.76 -14.26 -22.88
C GLN A 212 -10.02 -13.62 -21.70
N ILE A 213 -10.63 -12.73 -20.93
CA ILE A 213 -9.96 -12.10 -19.78
C ILE A 213 -10.04 -13.04 -18.58
N THR A 214 -8.89 -13.57 -18.13
CA THR A 214 -8.82 -14.37 -16.91
C THR A 214 -8.89 -13.50 -15.66
N PHE A 215 -9.37 -14.07 -14.55
CA PHE A 215 -9.42 -13.35 -13.27
C PHE A 215 -8.04 -12.84 -12.84
N SER A 216 -6.99 -13.64 -13.02
CA SER A 216 -5.62 -13.26 -12.71
C SER A 216 -5.15 -12.03 -13.49
N GLN A 217 -5.55 -11.88 -14.75
CA GLN A 217 -5.25 -10.67 -15.53
C GLN A 217 -5.94 -9.44 -14.94
N ILE A 218 -7.18 -9.56 -14.47
CA ILE A 218 -7.92 -8.46 -13.83
C ILE A 218 -7.21 -8.06 -12.53
N ALA A 219 -6.96 -9.01 -11.63
CA ALA A 219 -6.29 -8.77 -10.36
C ALA A 219 -4.87 -8.18 -10.54
N ASN A 220 -4.14 -8.63 -11.57
CA ASN A 220 -2.79 -8.14 -11.89
C ASN A 220 -2.77 -6.75 -12.53
N LYS A 221 -3.78 -6.40 -13.34
CA LYS A 221 -3.88 -5.09 -14.00
C LYS A 221 -4.47 -4.02 -13.07
N ILE A 222 -5.46 -4.38 -12.25
CA ILE A 222 -6.16 -3.48 -11.34
C ILE A 222 -5.64 -3.70 -9.91
N TRP A 223 -4.60 -2.98 -9.51
CA TRP A 223 -3.95 -3.18 -8.21
C TRP A 223 -4.85 -2.88 -7.00
N HIS A 224 -5.90 -2.07 -7.18
CA HIS A 224 -6.89 -1.76 -6.16
C HIS A 224 -8.15 -2.65 -6.24
N PHE A 225 -8.13 -3.68 -7.08
CA PHE A 225 -9.21 -4.65 -7.14
C PHE A 225 -9.38 -5.31 -5.77
N ALA A 226 -10.63 -5.46 -5.35
CA ALA A 226 -11.02 -6.12 -4.12
C ALA A 226 -12.43 -6.69 -4.28
N SER A 227 -12.72 -7.78 -3.60
CA SER A 227 -14.04 -8.39 -3.56
C SER A 227 -14.43 -8.76 -2.13
N VAL A 228 -15.72 -8.75 -1.86
CA VAL A 228 -16.30 -9.22 -0.60
C VAL A 228 -17.55 -9.99 -0.95
N ASP A 229 -17.57 -11.26 -0.59
CA ASP A 229 -18.59 -12.23 -0.95
C ASP A 229 -19.15 -12.87 0.32
N TYR A 230 -20.47 -12.95 0.43
CA TYR A 230 -21.16 -13.52 1.57
C TYR A 230 -21.87 -14.80 1.15
N GLY A 231 -21.59 -15.89 1.87
CA GLY A 231 -22.33 -17.15 1.77
C GLY A 231 -23.13 -17.40 3.04
N GLN A 232 -23.91 -18.49 3.03
CA GLN A 232 -24.63 -18.94 4.23
C GLN A 232 -23.66 -19.36 5.34
N LYS A 233 -22.58 -20.05 4.96
CA LYS A 233 -21.58 -20.62 5.87
C LYS A 233 -20.22 -19.91 5.84
N TYR A 234 -20.08 -18.84 5.07
CA TYR A 234 -18.80 -18.17 4.94
C TYR A 234 -18.91 -16.66 4.72
N LEU A 235 -17.85 -15.94 5.11
CA LEU A 235 -17.52 -14.60 4.67
C LEU A 235 -16.19 -14.69 3.93
N CYS A 236 -16.14 -14.29 2.66
CA CYS A 236 -14.96 -14.33 1.82
C CYS A 236 -14.54 -12.91 1.39
N VAL A 237 -13.25 -12.64 1.46
CA VAL A 237 -12.65 -11.37 1.07
C VAL A 237 -11.50 -11.65 0.11
N GLY A 238 -11.47 -10.94 -1.01
CA GLY A 238 -10.36 -10.94 -1.95
C GLY A 238 -9.70 -9.57 -1.98
N TYR A 239 -8.39 -9.49 -1.84
CA TYR A 239 -7.67 -8.22 -1.88
C TYR A 239 -6.22 -8.38 -2.38
N ASN A 240 -5.70 -7.29 -2.94
CA ASN A 240 -4.30 -7.17 -3.30
C ASN A 240 -3.49 -6.61 -2.13
N SER A 241 -2.44 -7.31 -1.71
CA SER A 241 -1.43 -6.84 -0.76
C SER A 241 -0.19 -6.33 -1.50
N LEU A 242 0.52 -5.35 -0.94
CA LEU A 242 1.74 -4.78 -1.53
C LEU A 242 2.93 -4.94 -0.59
N HIS A 243 3.96 -5.67 -1.03
CA HIS A 243 5.14 -5.98 -0.23
C HIS A 243 6.40 -5.29 -0.76
N VAL A 244 6.95 -4.35 -0.01
CA VAL A 244 8.22 -3.70 -0.36
C VAL A 244 9.39 -4.50 0.19
N VAL A 245 10.33 -4.87 -0.69
CA VAL A 245 11.51 -5.67 -0.33
C VAL A 245 12.77 -4.88 -0.64
N SER A 246 13.51 -4.46 0.39
CA SER A 246 14.71 -3.66 0.20
C SER A 246 15.76 -4.37 -0.65
N GLY A 247 16.23 -3.72 -1.71
CA GLY A 247 17.26 -4.25 -2.61
C GLY A 247 16.75 -5.25 -3.65
N VAL A 248 15.42 -5.38 -3.82
CA VAL A 248 14.81 -6.18 -4.88
C VAL A 248 13.93 -5.26 -5.73
N ASP A 249 14.33 -5.06 -6.98
CA ASP A 249 13.51 -4.37 -7.96
C ASP A 249 12.66 -5.41 -8.72
N PHE A 250 11.34 -5.27 -8.65
CA PHE A 250 10.38 -6.14 -9.32
C PHE A 250 10.03 -5.64 -10.74
N GLN A 251 10.69 -4.59 -11.23
CA GLN A 251 10.48 -4.01 -12.56
C GLN A 251 9.01 -3.68 -12.84
N ASN A 252 8.35 -3.09 -11.85
CA ASN A 252 6.99 -2.61 -12.05
C ASN A 252 6.98 -1.51 -13.12
N GLY A 253 5.93 -1.47 -13.96
CA GLY A 253 5.76 -0.39 -14.93
C GLY A 253 5.83 1.00 -14.26
N PRO A 254 6.22 2.06 -14.99
CA PRO A 254 6.61 3.34 -14.40
C PRO A 254 5.51 4.02 -13.56
N SER A 255 4.24 3.70 -13.80
CA SER A 255 3.10 4.26 -13.06
C SER A 255 2.71 3.47 -11.80
N ARG A 256 3.36 2.34 -11.51
CA ARG A 256 3.00 1.45 -10.41
C ARG A 256 3.91 1.67 -9.19
N PRO A 257 3.37 1.56 -7.96
CA PRO A 257 4.16 1.65 -6.75
C PRO A 257 5.32 0.65 -6.70
N GLU A 258 6.35 0.97 -5.93
CA GLU A 258 7.40 0.02 -5.56
C GLU A 258 6.83 -1.15 -4.75
N GLY A 259 7.35 -2.36 -4.98
CA GLY A 259 7.00 -3.57 -4.24
C GLY A 259 6.33 -4.66 -5.08
N LYS A 260 6.19 -5.85 -4.50
CA LYS A 260 5.52 -6.99 -5.10
C LYS A 260 4.06 -7.00 -4.67
N ARG A 261 3.15 -6.89 -5.62
CA ARG A 261 1.72 -7.10 -5.38
C ARG A 261 1.41 -8.60 -5.29
N VAL A 262 0.62 -8.99 -4.30
CA VAL A 262 0.18 -10.37 -4.03
C VAL A 262 -1.33 -10.40 -3.77
N TRP A 263 -2.11 -11.04 -4.64
CA TRP A 263 -3.53 -11.34 -4.44
C TRP A 263 -3.73 -12.39 -3.34
N THR A 264 -4.67 -12.13 -2.43
CA THR A 264 -5.00 -13.01 -1.31
C THR A 264 -6.51 -13.15 -1.18
N TRP A 265 -6.98 -14.39 -1.01
CA TRP A 265 -8.32 -14.70 -0.52
C TRP A 265 -8.25 -15.00 0.97
N LEU A 266 -9.18 -14.46 1.73
CA LEU A 266 -9.33 -14.71 3.15
C LEU A 266 -10.79 -15.01 3.46
N ILE A 267 -11.03 -16.15 4.10
CA ILE A 267 -12.36 -16.70 4.31
C ILE A 267 -12.49 -17.06 5.79
N ILE A 268 -13.63 -16.73 6.40
CA ILE A 268 -14.03 -17.25 7.71
C ILE A 268 -15.34 -18.00 7.57
N CYS A 269 -15.42 -19.17 8.19
CA CYS A 269 -16.51 -20.11 8.11
C CYS A 269 -17.32 -20.16 9.43
N ASP A 270 -18.53 -20.69 9.35
CA ASP A 270 -19.48 -20.85 10.46
C ASP A 270 -18.97 -21.77 11.58
N ASP A 271 -18.14 -22.76 11.23
CA ASP A 271 -17.53 -23.72 12.16
C ASP A 271 -16.26 -23.22 12.85
N GLY A 272 -15.88 -21.94 12.68
CA GLY A 272 -14.63 -21.39 13.24
C GLY A 272 -13.37 -21.70 12.41
N THR A 273 -13.52 -22.20 11.19
CA THR A 273 -12.41 -22.37 10.24
C THR A 273 -12.11 -21.06 9.51
N VAL A 274 -10.84 -20.71 9.41
CA VAL A 274 -10.32 -19.57 8.64
C VAL A 274 -9.43 -20.10 7.53
N ILE A 275 -9.68 -19.69 6.30
CA ILE A 275 -8.93 -20.13 5.11
C ILE A 275 -8.22 -18.92 4.50
N SER A 276 -6.90 -18.99 4.35
CA SER A 276 -6.10 -18.02 3.60
C SER A 276 -5.51 -18.66 2.36
N ILE A 277 -5.72 -18.05 1.19
CA ILE A 277 -5.20 -18.52 -0.09
C ILE A 277 -4.39 -17.40 -0.71
N HIS A 278 -3.10 -17.65 -0.93
CA HIS A 278 -2.18 -16.67 -1.48
C HIS A 278 -1.78 -17.06 -2.91
N GLU A 279 -1.90 -16.12 -3.84
CA GLU A 279 -1.40 -16.34 -5.20
C GLU A 279 0.10 -16.66 -5.18
N ASN A 280 0.57 -17.36 -6.22
CA ASN A 280 1.99 -17.57 -6.41
C ASN A 280 2.68 -16.25 -6.79
N PRO A 281 3.55 -15.69 -5.94
CA PRO A 281 4.24 -14.43 -6.26
C PRO A 281 5.27 -14.61 -7.37
N PHE A 282 5.77 -15.82 -7.61
CA PHE A 282 6.84 -16.11 -8.58
C PHE A 282 6.42 -17.27 -9.51
N PRO A 283 5.51 -17.01 -10.47
CA PRO A 283 5.24 -18.00 -11.51
C PRO A 283 6.52 -18.33 -12.30
N PRO A 284 6.62 -19.51 -12.95
CA PRO A 284 7.84 -19.99 -13.60
C PRO A 284 8.48 -19.03 -14.60
N SER A 285 7.70 -18.13 -15.19
CA SER A 285 8.16 -17.08 -16.11
C SER A 285 8.88 -15.90 -15.42
N THR A 286 9.01 -15.91 -14.09
CA THR A 286 9.60 -14.78 -13.35
C THR A 286 11.12 -14.88 -13.28
N GLU A 287 11.80 -14.03 -14.04
CA GLU A 287 13.26 -13.88 -14.02
C GLU A 287 13.72 -13.14 -12.76
N LEU A 288 13.91 -13.89 -11.66
CA LEU A 288 14.51 -13.37 -10.43
C LEU A 288 15.53 -14.38 -9.88
N ALA A 289 16.70 -13.89 -9.48
CA ALA A 289 17.72 -14.74 -8.84
C ALA A 289 17.19 -15.39 -7.56
N ALA A 290 17.60 -16.64 -7.29
CA ALA A 290 17.09 -17.45 -6.17
C ALA A 290 17.22 -16.73 -4.81
N ASP A 291 18.36 -16.09 -4.53
CA ASP A 291 18.57 -15.38 -3.25
C ASP A 291 17.60 -14.20 -3.07
N LYS A 292 17.36 -13.44 -4.15
CA LYS A 292 16.40 -12.33 -4.14
C LYS A 292 14.97 -12.83 -4.00
N ARG A 293 14.65 -13.97 -4.62
CA ARG A 293 13.35 -14.65 -4.50
C ARG A 293 13.11 -15.10 -3.06
N GLN A 294 14.06 -15.77 -2.43
CA GLN A 294 13.95 -16.22 -1.04
C GLN A 294 13.80 -15.03 -0.07
N LYS A 295 14.60 -13.96 -0.28
CA LYS A 295 14.46 -12.72 0.50
C LYS A 295 13.06 -12.11 0.36
N ALA A 296 12.51 -12.09 -0.85
CA ALA A 296 11.18 -11.56 -1.12
C ALA A 296 10.08 -12.45 -0.50
N LEU A 297 10.19 -13.77 -0.62
CA LEU A 297 9.27 -14.73 0.00
C LEU A 297 9.20 -14.55 1.52
N LYS A 298 10.34 -14.36 2.18
CA LYS A 298 10.40 -14.09 3.62
C LYS A 298 9.61 -12.83 4.03
N VAL A 299 9.63 -11.78 3.21
CA VAL A 299 8.85 -10.55 3.46
C VAL A 299 7.37 -10.76 3.15
N ILE A 300 7.05 -11.48 2.06
CA ILE A 300 5.66 -11.77 1.67
C ILE A 300 4.96 -12.60 2.76
N ARG A 301 5.63 -13.66 3.25
CA ARG A 301 5.11 -14.56 4.29
C ARG A 301 5.30 -14.05 5.71
N GLN A 302 5.82 -12.83 5.89
CA GLN A 302 6.14 -12.29 7.21
C GLN A 302 4.90 -12.21 8.11
N ASN A 303 3.75 -11.75 7.59
CA ASN A 303 2.52 -11.66 8.40
C ASN A 303 2.02 -13.04 8.83
N THR A 304 1.95 -13.98 7.88
CA THR A 304 1.61 -15.40 8.15
C THR A 304 2.51 -15.97 9.25
N THR A 305 3.82 -15.72 9.17
CA THR A 305 4.80 -16.20 10.15
C THR A 305 4.60 -15.56 11.53
N LEU A 306 4.30 -14.25 11.59
CA LEU A 306 4.02 -13.54 12.83
C LEU A 306 2.75 -14.08 13.50
N VAL A 307 1.65 -14.17 12.74
CA VAL A 307 0.37 -14.69 13.23
C VAL A 307 0.51 -16.14 13.69
N PHE A 308 1.20 -16.99 12.91
CA PHE A 308 1.48 -18.37 13.29
C PHE A 308 2.26 -18.46 14.60
N SER A 309 3.28 -17.62 14.77
CA SER A 309 4.04 -17.59 16.01
C SER A 309 3.16 -17.20 17.20
N GLY A 310 2.23 -16.26 17.05
CA GLY A 310 1.28 -15.86 18.08
C GLY A 310 0.26 -16.93 18.52
N ILE A 311 0.20 -18.08 17.84
CA ILE A 311 -0.62 -19.23 18.25
C ILE A 311 0.11 -20.09 19.31
N SER A 312 1.44 -20.04 19.35
CA SER A 312 2.25 -20.79 20.31
C SER A 312 2.44 -20.06 21.63
N SER A 313 2.39 -20.78 22.75
CA SER A 313 2.76 -20.26 24.08
C SER A 313 4.22 -19.79 24.17
N LEU A 314 5.10 -20.27 23.28
CA LEU A 314 6.51 -19.91 23.24
C LEU A 314 6.75 -18.50 22.72
N HIS A 315 5.82 -17.95 21.93
CA HIS A 315 5.94 -16.60 21.38
C HIS A 315 5.79 -15.52 22.46
N ILE A 316 4.91 -15.72 23.43
CA ILE A 316 4.72 -14.79 24.57
C ILE A 316 6.00 -14.67 25.40
N ARG A 317 6.72 -15.79 25.62
CA ARG A 317 7.99 -15.78 26.37
C ARG A 317 9.07 -14.93 25.68
N SER A 318 8.90 -14.62 24.39
CA SER A 318 9.82 -13.82 23.58
C SER A 318 9.38 -12.34 23.41
N GLU A 319 8.35 -11.85 24.12
CA GLU A 319 7.72 -10.51 24.02
C GLU A 319 8.61 -9.29 24.37
N HIS A 320 9.91 -9.33 24.06
CA HIS A 320 10.78 -8.16 24.07
C HIS A 320 10.72 -7.33 22.77
N ASN A 321 9.73 -7.56 21.90
CA ASN A 321 9.60 -6.90 20.59
C ASN A 321 8.30 -6.13 20.41
N ASN A 322 8.37 -5.12 19.53
CA ASN A 322 7.39 -4.07 19.25
C ASN A 322 5.92 -4.42 19.57
N PRO A 323 5.28 -3.75 20.55
CA PRO A 323 3.90 -4.04 20.98
C PRO A 323 2.87 -3.86 19.86
N LEU A 324 3.17 -3.08 18.81
CA LEU A 324 2.31 -2.91 17.64
C LEU A 324 2.21 -4.17 16.76
N MET A 325 3.11 -5.14 16.95
CA MET A 325 3.19 -6.39 16.18
C MET A 325 2.67 -7.59 16.96
N THR A 326 2.13 -7.37 18.17
CA THR A 326 1.65 -8.45 19.04
C THR A 326 0.32 -9.00 18.53
N THR A 327 0.30 -10.29 18.22
CA THR A 327 -0.87 -11.02 17.72
C THR A 327 -1.45 -11.89 18.83
N TYR A 328 -2.49 -11.38 19.50
CA TYR A 328 -3.22 -12.15 20.52
C TYR A 328 -4.39 -12.87 19.86
N VAL A 329 -4.15 -14.08 19.36
CA VAL A 329 -5.17 -14.93 18.72
C VAL A 329 -5.65 -16.04 19.66
N ARG A 330 -4.76 -16.51 20.54
CA ARG A 330 -5.02 -17.54 21.54
C ARG A 330 -5.01 -16.95 22.94
N ASN A 331 -5.85 -17.50 23.83
CA ASN A 331 -5.88 -17.09 25.23
C ASN A 331 -4.74 -17.76 26.00
N PHE A 332 -3.85 -16.96 26.58
CA PHE A 332 -2.84 -17.45 27.49
C PHE A 332 -3.12 -16.89 28.88
N PRO A 333 -3.19 -17.72 29.93
CA PRO A 333 -3.39 -17.24 31.29
C PRO A 333 -2.24 -16.29 31.67
N ASN A 334 -2.59 -15.04 31.94
CA ASN A 334 -1.63 -13.95 32.11
C ASN A 334 -0.73 -14.11 33.34
N GLU A 335 0.57 -13.90 33.13
CA GLU A 335 1.46 -13.25 34.10
C GLU A 335 1.56 -11.72 33.86
N THR A 336 1.14 -11.21 32.70
CA THR A 336 1.43 -9.84 32.21
C THR A 336 0.25 -8.87 32.06
N GLY A 337 -0.98 -9.25 32.46
CA GLY A 337 -2.13 -8.34 32.55
C GLY A 337 -2.81 -7.93 31.23
N THR A 338 -2.56 -8.62 30.11
CA THR A 338 -3.25 -8.39 28.83
C THR A 338 -4.72 -8.88 28.86
N THR A 339 -5.64 -8.30 28.11
CA THR A 339 -7.04 -8.79 28.14
C THR A 339 -7.12 -10.21 27.58
N ALA A 340 -7.50 -11.19 28.42
CA ALA A 340 -7.66 -12.59 28.02
C ALA A 340 -8.62 -12.71 26.82
N VAL A 341 -8.20 -13.44 25.78
CA VAL A 341 -9.07 -13.77 24.64
C VAL A 341 -10.20 -14.64 25.16
N LYS A 342 -11.46 -14.24 24.90
CA LYS A 342 -12.60 -15.04 25.35
C LYS A 342 -12.72 -16.30 24.49
N PRO A 343 -13.19 -17.43 25.04
CA PRO A 343 -13.57 -18.58 24.23
C PRO A 343 -14.53 -18.14 23.10
N GLY A 344 -14.30 -18.64 21.88
CA GLY A 344 -15.04 -18.28 20.68
C GLY A 344 -14.57 -17.01 19.95
N ASP A 345 -13.68 -16.19 20.53
CA ASP A 345 -13.14 -15.01 19.83
C ASP A 345 -12.03 -15.37 18.83
N GLY A 346 -11.40 -16.54 18.98
CA GLY A 346 -10.21 -16.99 18.22
C GLY A 346 -10.33 -16.85 16.69
N PRO A 347 -11.36 -17.43 16.04
CA PRO A 347 -11.49 -17.38 14.58
C PRO A 347 -11.64 -15.96 14.04
N GLY A 348 -12.44 -15.13 14.71
CA GLY A 348 -12.64 -13.72 14.32
C GLY A 348 -11.38 -12.89 14.48
N LEU A 349 -10.61 -13.12 15.55
CA LEU A 349 -9.32 -12.44 15.77
C LEU A 349 -8.27 -12.90 14.76
N LEU A 350 -8.22 -14.21 14.45
CA LEU A 350 -7.34 -14.75 13.42
C LEU A 350 -7.63 -14.11 12.06
N PHE A 351 -8.91 -14.08 11.66
CA PHE A 351 -9.35 -13.43 10.44
C PHE A 351 -8.94 -11.95 10.40
N TYR A 352 -9.08 -11.22 11.51
CA TYR A 352 -8.60 -9.85 11.62
C TYR A 352 -7.08 -9.72 11.40
N TYR A 353 -6.26 -10.51 12.10
CA TYR A 353 -4.79 -10.38 12.03
C TYR A 353 -4.19 -10.86 10.71
N LEU A 354 -4.84 -11.81 10.04
CA LEU A 354 -4.45 -12.22 8.69
C LEU A 354 -4.73 -11.11 7.67
N PHE A 355 -5.84 -10.39 7.84
CA PHE A 355 -6.17 -9.22 7.01
C PHE A 355 -5.25 -8.03 7.31
N ASP A 356 -5.06 -7.71 8.60
CA ASP A 356 -4.26 -6.59 9.08
C ASP A 356 -2.75 -6.90 9.06
N ASN A 357 -2.16 -6.91 7.86
CA ASN A 357 -0.71 -7.01 7.70
C ASN A 357 -0.04 -5.69 8.06
N TRP A 358 0.13 -5.42 9.36
CA TRP A 358 0.70 -4.15 9.86
C TRP A 358 2.03 -3.81 9.18
N THR A 359 2.91 -4.82 9.02
CA THR A 359 4.24 -4.61 8.44
C THR A 359 4.15 -4.14 6.99
N ALA A 360 3.33 -4.77 6.16
CA ALA A 360 3.18 -4.37 4.76
C ALA A 360 2.38 -3.07 4.63
N ASN A 361 1.26 -2.96 5.34
CA ASN A 361 0.29 -1.88 5.22
C ASN A 361 0.74 -0.57 5.86
N TYR A 362 1.71 -0.59 6.77
CA TYR A 362 2.19 0.63 7.42
C TYR A 362 3.69 0.87 7.28
N SER A 363 4.48 -0.07 6.74
CA SER A 363 5.91 0.23 6.44
C SER A 363 6.06 1.35 5.42
N LEU A 364 5.13 1.44 4.46
CA LEU A 364 5.07 2.50 3.45
C LEU A 364 4.69 3.88 4.03
N VAL A 365 4.06 3.88 5.20
CA VAL A 365 3.38 5.04 5.78
C VAL A 365 4.06 5.53 7.07
N ILE A 366 4.58 4.67 7.93
CA ILE A 366 4.98 5.02 9.31
C ILE A 366 6.51 5.03 9.50
N ARG A 367 7.30 4.30 8.71
CA ARG A 367 8.76 4.24 8.93
C ARG A 367 9.49 5.49 8.44
N ARG A 368 9.55 6.50 9.31
CA ARG A 368 10.52 7.61 9.53
C ARG A 368 11.15 8.41 8.38
N GLU A 369 11.05 7.97 7.13
CA GLU A 369 11.27 8.74 5.91
C GLU A 369 10.42 8.05 4.84
N HIS A 370 9.18 8.50 4.59
CA HIS A 370 8.36 7.91 3.52
C HIS A 370 9.20 7.85 2.25
N SER A 371 9.27 6.69 1.58
CA SER A 371 10.02 6.61 0.32
C SER A 371 9.55 7.68 -0.66
N TYR A 372 8.24 7.97 -0.67
CA TYR A 372 7.61 9.00 -1.49
C TYR A 372 7.82 10.44 -0.98
N SER A 373 7.57 10.77 0.29
CA SER A 373 7.85 12.12 0.81
C SER A 373 9.35 12.47 0.72
N ALA A 374 10.23 11.53 1.07
CA ALA A 374 11.66 11.71 0.89
C ALA A 374 12.05 11.84 -0.59
N ALA A 375 11.35 11.15 -1.51
CA ALA A 375 11.54 11.33 -2.94
C ALA A 375 11.06 12.72 -3.42
N LEU A 376 9.92 13.20 -2.92
CA LEU A 376 9.40 14.55 -3.20
C LEU A 376 10.34 15.63 -2.67
N GLU A 377 10.86 15.49 -1.44
CA GLU A 377 11.81 16.44 -0.86
C GLU A 377 13.16 16.43 -1.60
N ARG A 378 13.66 15.25 -2.03
CA ARG A 378 14.83 15.18 -2.92
C ARG A 378 14.56 15.85 -4.26
N LEU A 379 13.37 15.67 -4.82
CA LEU A 379 12.97 16.27 -6.08
C LEU A 379 12.84 17.80 -5.94
N ARG A 380 12.25 18.28 -4.84
CA ARG A 380 12.18 19.70 -4.48
C ARG A 380 13.57 20.34 -4.43
N LYS A 381 14.54 19.70 -3.76
CA LYS A 381 15.93 20.17 -3.73
C LYS A 381 16.54 20.25 -5.12
N ARG A 382 16.37 19.20 -5.94
CA ARG A 382 16.84 19.19 -7.34
C ARG A 382 16.20 20.31 -8.17
N MET A 383 14.92 20.59 -7.98
CA MET A 383 14.21 21.66 -8.69
C MET A 383 14.75 23.04 -8.30
N LEU A 384 15.01 23.28 -7.01
CA LEU A 384 15.60 24.54 -6.52
C LEU A 384 17.03 24.75 -7.04
N ASP A 385 17.82 23.68 -7.12
CA ASP A 385 19.19 23.76 -7.65
C ASP A 385 19.20 23.97 -9.17
N ARG A 386 18.34 23.24 -9.90
CA ARG A 386 18.22 23.29 -11.36
C ARG A 386 16.78 23.07 -11.82
N ALA A 387 16.12 24.16 -12.22
CA ALA A 387 14.82 24.09 -12.90
C ALA A 387 14.98 23.47 -14.31
N GLN A 388 14.47 22.25 -14.49
CA GLN A 388 14.46 21.52 -15.76
C GLN A 388 13.10 20.86 -15.96
N VAL A 389 12.64 20.77 -17.22
CA VAL A 389 11.34 20.19 -17.59
C VAL A 389 11.29 18.68 -17.30
N GLU A 390 12.41 17.96 -17.45
CA GLU A 390 12.50 16.52 -17.17
C GLU A 390 12.15 16.16 -15.70
N LEU A 391 12.33 17.11 -14.76
CA LEU A 391 11.93 16.92 -13.36
C LEU A 391 10.40 16.85 -13.19
N ILE A 392 9.64 17.37 -14.15
CA ILE A 392 8.17 17.27 -14.20
C ILE A 392 7.75 15.82 -14.50
N ASP A 393 8.49 15.10 -15.36
CA ASP A 393 8.21 13.70 -15.67
C ASP A 393 8.43 12.80 -14.43
N ASP A 394 9.52 13.05 -13.70
CA ASP A 394 9.78 12.42 -12.39
C ASP A 394 8.64 12.70 -11.40
N LEU A 395 8.16 13.95 -11.35
CA LEU A 395 7.05 14.37 -10.48
C LEU A 395 5.72 13.72 -10.90
N HIS A 396 5.47 13.60 -12.20
CA HIS A 396 4.29 12.94 -12.75
C HIS A 396 4.31 11.44 -12.49
N ARG A 397 5.48 10.81 -12.60
CA ARG A 397 5.68 9.40 -12.25
C ARG A 397 5.33 9.15 -10.78
N LEU A 398 5.91 9.94 -9.86
CA LEU A 398 5.59 9.84 -8.43
C LEU A 398 4.11 10.08 -8.15
N GLY A 399 3.50 11.08 -8.80
CA GLY A 399 2.07 11.36 -8.67
C GLY A 399 1.18 10.18 -9.10
N ARG A 400 1.53 9.49 -10.20
CA ARG A 400 0.81 8.28 -10.64
C ARG A 400 0.95 7.14 -9.64
N GLN A 401 2.16 6.91 -9.13
CA GLN A 401 2.41 5.88 -8.11
C GLN A 401 1.61 6.15 -6.83
N LEU A 402 1.64 7.39 -6.33
CA LEU A 402 0.84 7.82 -5.17
C LEU A 402 -0.65 7.66 -5.40
N ALA A 403 -1.16 7.97 -6.60
CA ALA A 403 -2.57 7.79 -6.93
C ALA A 403 -2.99 6.30 -6.94
N VAL A 404 -2.15 5.40 -7.46
CA VAL A 404 -2.40 3.96 -7.38
C VAL A 404 -2.36 3.49 -5.93
N LEU A 405 -1.39 3.96 -5.15
CA LEU A 405 -1.28 3.61 -3.73
C LEU A 405 -2.51 4.08 -2.93
N LYS A 406 -3.00 5.32 -3.16
CA LYS A 406 -4.25 5.84 -2.58
C LYS A 406 -5.41 4.89 -2.84
N ARG A 407 -5.57 4.42 -4.09
CA ARG A 407 -6.65 3.51 -4.47
C ARG A 407 -6.55 2.14 -3.78
N ILE A 408 -5.34 1.64 -3.52
CA ILE A 408 -5.14 0.38 -2.77
C ILE A 408 -5.62 0.54 -1.32
N TYR A 409 -5.25 1.62 -0.63
CA TYR A 409 -5.74 1.83 0.74
C TYR A 409 -7.24 2.13 0.79
N GLN A 410 -7.79 2.80 -0.22
CA GLN A 410 -9.24 2.95 -0.36
C GLN A 410 -9.94 1.60 -0.55
N SER A 411 -9.34 0.65 -1.27
CA SER A 411 -9.93 -0.69 -1.39
C SER A 411 -9.91 -1.45 -0.06
N TYR A 412 -8.88 -1.28 0.77
CA TYR A 412 -8.87 -1.81 2.14
C TYR A 412 -9.95 -1.19 3.01
N GLU A 413 -10.11 0.14 2.98
CA GLU A 413 -11.19 0.84 3.68
C GLU A 413 -12.57 0.32 3.23
N LEU A 414 -12.79 0.14 1.92
CA LEU A 414 -14.03 -0.41 1.37
C LEU A 414 -14.32 -1.82 1.87
N VAL A 415 -13.30 -2.70 1.90
CA VAL A 415 -13.43 -4.07 2.42
C VAL A 415 -13.84 -4.04 3.89
N VAL A 416 -13.12 -3.28 4.72
CA VAL A 416 -13.39 -3.18 6.15
C VAL A 416 -14.80 -2.63 6.41
N ASN A 417 -15.20 -1.57 5.69
CA ASN A 417 -16.54 -0.99 5.81
C ASN A 417 -17.63 -1.98 5.42
N ARG A 418 -17.42 -2.81 4.38
CA ARG A 418 -18.36 -3.87 3.99
C ARG A 418 -18.50 -4.93 5.08
N ILE A 419 -17.38 -5.39 5.65
CA ILE A 419 -17.38 -6.35 6.76
C ILE A 419 -18.15 -5.77 7.95
N VAL A 420 -17.79 -4.58 8.43
CA VAL A 420 -18.44 -3.93 9.57
C VAL A 420 -19.93 -3.71 9.32
N LYS A 421 -20.32 -3.23 8.14
CA LYS A 421 -21.72 -3.02 7.77
C LYS A 421 -22.51 -4.34 7.80
N ARG A 422 -21.98 -5.43 7.22
CA ARG A 422 -22.66 -6.74 7.27
C ARG A 422 -22.77 -7.25 8.71
N GLN A 423 -21.74 -7.09 9.53
CA GLN A 423 -21.79 -7.51 10.94
C GLN A 423 -22.84 -6.74 11.74
N ARG A 424 -23.07 -5.46 11.43
CA ARG A 424 -24.18 -4.69 12.04
C ARG A 424 -25.54 -5.24 11.63
N LEU A 425 -25.74 -5.49 10.32
CA LEU A 425 -26.98 -6.07 9.80
C LEU A 425 -27.30 -7.44 10.42
N LEU A 426 -26.31 -8.35 10.49
CA LEU A 426 -26.50 -9.67 11.09
C LEU A 426 -26.92 -9.60 12.56
N ARG A 427 -26.39 -8.62 13.32
CA ARG A 427 -26.79 -8.39 14.72
C ARG A 427 -28.18 -7.80 14.84
N GLU A 428 -28.59 -6.96 13.92
CA GLU A 428 -29.95 -6.40 13.87
C GLU A 428 -30.97 -7.49 13.50
N GLU A 429 -30.66 -8.32 12.51
CA GLU A 429 -31.45 -9.49 12.12
C GLU A 429 -31.60 -10.46 13.30
N ALA A 430 -30.51 -10.76 14.03
CA ALA A 430 -30.54 -11.62 15.22
C ALA A 430 -31.40 -11.02 16.36
N ARG A 431 -31.32 -9.71 16.57
CA ARG A 431 -32.19 -9.01 17.54
C ARG A 431 -33.65 -9.04 17.13
N GLY A 432 -33.95 -8.80 15.85
CA GLY A 432 -35.31 -8.83 15.30
C GLY A 432 -35.96 -10.22 15.39
N ALA A 433 -35.19 -11.28 15.12
CA ALA A 433 -35.64 -12.66 15.27
C ALA A 433 -36.00 -13.00 16.74
N ASN A 434 -35.20 -12.54 17.69
CA ASN A 434 -35.45 -12.77 19.12
C ASN A 434 -36.69 -12.00 19.64
N ASN A 435 -36.95 -10.81 19.08
CA ASN A 435 -38.12 -10.00 19.43
C ASN A 435 -39.43 -10.57 18.86
N ASN A 436 -39.41 -11.14 17.65
CA ASN A 436 -40.57 -11.80 17.06
C ASN A 436 -40.98 -13.09 17.80
N ASN A 437 -40.04 -13.78 18.45
CA ASN A 437 -40.35 -14.94 19.30
C ASN A 437 -41.00 -14.59 20.65
N HIS A 438 -40.99 -13.32 21.06
CA HIS A 438 -41.65 -12.86 22.30
C HIS A 438 -43.07 -12.30 22.07
N HIS A 439 -43.58 -12.25 20.83
CA HIS A 439 -44.84 -11.58 20.51
C HIS A 439 -46.06 -12.50 20.27
N HIS A 440 -46.02 -13.75 20.75
CA HIS A 440 -47.20 -14.63 20.81
C HIS A 440 -47.99 -14.58 22.13
N GLN A 441 -47.80 -13.56 22.96
CA GLN A 441 -48.78 -13.18 23.98
C GLN A 441 -48.93 -11.65 24.04
N GLY A 442 -50.11 -11.15 23.67
CA GLY A 442 -50.63 -9.84 24.11
C GLY A 442 -50.83 -8.76 23.04
N HIS A 443 -52.06 -8.69 22.53
CA HIS A 443 -52.81 -7.55 21.97
C HIS A 443 -52.16 -6.17 21.67
N HIS A 444 -52.44 -5.72 20.43
CA HIS A 444 -52.77 -4.37 19.92
C HIS A 444 -52.02 -3.11 20.42
N SER A 445 -51.41 -2.36 19.48
CA SER A 445 -51.87 -1.01 19.05
C SER A 445 -50.74 -0.12 18.51
N HIS A 446 -50.96 0.39 17.29
CA HIS A 446 -50.55 1.66 16.65
C HIS A 446 -49.20 2.37 16.94
N GLY A 447 -48.52 2.74 15.85
CA GLY A 447 -47.66 3.92 15.77
C GLY A 447 -46.48 3.77 14.81
N SER A 448 -46.71 3.95 13.51
CA SER A 448 -46.16 5.06 12.70
C SER A 448 -44.63 5.15 12.67
N GLY A 449 -44.08 4.83 11.50
CA GLY A 449 -42.65 4.93 11.21
C GLY A 449 -42.12 6.36 11.25
N THR A 450 -40.84 6.47 11.61
CA THR A 450 -39.97 7.58 11.24
C THR A 450 -38.55 7.03 11.21
N PHE A 451 -38.00 6.87 10.01
CA PHE A 451 -36.57 6.62 9.80
C PHE A 451 -35.81 7.90 10.13
N GLY A 452 -35.10 7.91 11.26
CA GLY A 452 -34.28 9.03 11.71
C GLY A 452 -32.85 8.54 11.99
N PHE A 453 -31.90 9.09 11.24
CA PHE A 453 -30.47 9.08 11.56
C PHE A 453 -30.27 9.81 12.89
N ASP A 454 -30.14 9.09 14.00
CA ASP A 454 -29.59 9.64 15.25
C ASP A 454 -29.26 8.50 16.21
N PHE A 455 -27.99 8.07 16.27
CA PHE A 455 -27.42 7.58 17.54
C PHE A 455 -25.88 7.45 17.52
N LEU A 456 -25.18 8.58 17.43
CA LEU A 456 -23.83 8.69 17.99
C LEU A 456 -23.94 9.23 19.41
N SER A 457 -24.25 8.36 20.39
CA SER A 457 -23.86 8.46 21.81
C SER A 457 -24.82 7.66 22.68
N ARG A 458 -24.40 6.46 23.11
CA ARG A 458 -24.70 5.98 24.46
C ARG A 458 -23.69 4.91 24.87
N ASN A 459 -22.78 5.34 25.74
CA ASN A 459 -22.23 4.44 26.75
C ASN A 459 -23.41 3.86 27.52
N ASP A 460 -23.61 2.55 27.47
CA ASP A 460 -24.31 1.86 28.54
C ASP A 460 -23.56 0.56 28.86
N THR A 461 -23.16 0.51 30.12
CA THR A 461 -22.41 -0.53 30.82
C THR A 461 -23.19 -1.85 30.93
N MET A 462 -22.45 -2.95 30.75
CA MET A 462 -22.69 -4.32 31.21
C MET A 462 -24.11 -4.74 31.62
N GLN A 463 -24.67 -5.68 30.85
CA GLN A 463 -25.24 -6.89 31.45
C GLN A 463 -24.68 -8.12 30.73
N SER A 464 -23.90 -8.87 31.50
CA SER A 464 -23.41 -10.21 31.20
C SER A 464 -24.50 -11.21 31.57
N GLY A 465 -25.00 -11.95 30.61
CA GLY A 465 -25.88 -13.10 30.81
C GLY A 465 -25.75 -14.04 29.61
N SER A 466 -25.28 -15.25 29.88
CA SER A 466 -25.13 -16.42 29.01
C SER A 466 -25.93 -16.40 27.69
N PHE A 467 -25.24 -16.33 26.55
CA PHE A 467 -25.78 -16.67 25.23
C PHE A 467 -24.83 -17.70 24.60
N ASP A 468 -24.87 -18.92 25.11
CA ASP A 468 -24.41 -20.11 24.38
C ASP A 468 -25.68 -20.80 23.86
N ASP A 469 -25.62 -21.22 22.59
CA ASP A 469 -26.64 -21.94 21.82
C ASP A 469 -27.92 -21.17 21.44
N MET A 470 -27.79 -20.22 20.50
CA MET A 470 -28.79 -20.14 19.41
C MET A 470 -28.12 -20.51 18.10
N ASN A 471 -28.73 -21.45 17.39
CA ASN A 471 -28.31 -21.97 16.09
C ASN A 471 -28.10 -20.81 15.11
N SER A 472 -26.84 -20.46 14.84
CA SER A 472 -26.41 -19.44 13.87
C SER A 472 -26.82 -19.77 12.42
N ASN A 473 -27.35 -20.97 12.18
CA ASN A 473 -27.74 -21.46 10.86
C ASN A 473 -29.00 -20.80 10.28
N ASP A 474 -29.90 -20.24 11.08
CA ASP A 474 -31.19 -19.74 10.56
C ASP A 474 -31.15 -18.27 10.08
N LEU A 475 -30.10 -17.51 10.42
CA LEU A 475 -29.97 -16.08 10.10
C LEU A 475 -29.10 -15.77 8.87
N GLY A 476 -28.48 -16.78 8.26
CA GLY A 476 -27.73 -16.63 7.01
C GLY A 476 -26.49 -15.73 7.11
N GLY A 477 -25.31 -16.34 7.30
CA GLY A 477 -24.02 -15.67 7.25
C GLY A 477 -23.22 -15.74 8.55
N VAL A 478 -21.90 -15.56 8.43
CA VAL A 478 -20.96 -15.74 9.55
C VAL A 478 -20.87 -14.48 10.41
N GLN A 479 -21.18 -14.61 11.70
CA GLN A 479 -21.02 -13.54 12.68
C GLN A 479 -19.59 -13.53 13.23
N LEU A 480 -18.97 -12.34 13.27
CA LEU A 480 -17.70 -12.11 13.90
C LEU A 480 -17.89 -11.77 15.38
N SER A 481 -16.91 -12.15 16.20
CA SER A 481 -16.85 -11.75 17.59
C SER A 481 -16.89 -10.23 17.75
N SER A 482 -17.44 -9.78 18.88
CA SER A 482 -17.47 -8.35 19.23
C SER A 482 -16.05 -7.76 19.28
N ALA A 483 -15.08 -8.52 19.78
CA ALA A 483 -13.68 -8.16 19.82
C ALA A 483 -13.09 -7.95 18.42
N ALA A 484 -13.31 -8.89 17.49
CA ALA A 484 -12.85 -8.76 16.11
C ALA A 484 -13.52 -7.58 15.40
N THR A 485 -14.83 -7.41 15.57
CA THR A 485 -15.57 -6.31 14.94
C THR A 485 -15.07 -4.94 15.40
N GLY A 486 -14.85 -4.74 16.70
CA GLY A 486 -14.29 -3.49 17.22
C GLY A 486 -12.86 -3.23 16.74
N ARG A 487 -12.08 -4.27 16.44
CA ARG A 487 -10.75 -4.12 15.82
C ARG A 487 -10.84 -3.71 14.35
N PHE A 488 -11.78 -4.27 13.59
CA PHE A 488 -12.05 -3.82 12.22
C PHE A 488 -12.51 -2.36 12.17
N GLU A 489 -13.36 -1.92 13.10
CA GLU A 489 -13.76 -0.51 13.20
C GLU A 489 -12.55 0.41 13.41
N ARG A 490 -11.67 0.07 14.38
CA ARG A 490 -10.42 0.81 14.61
C ARG A 490 -9.46 0.76 13.42
N LEU A 491 -9.44 -0.36 12.69
CA LEU A 491 -8.62 -0.51 11.49
C LEU A 491 -9.07 0.45 10.38
N ALA A 492 -10.38 0.64 10.19
CA ALA A 492 -10.90 1.62 9.24
C ALA A 492 -10.40 3.03 9.58
N ASP A 493 -10.56 3.44 10.84
CA ASP A 493 -10.07 4.75 11.31
C ASP A 493 -8.57 4.89 11.09
N ARG A 494 -7.80 3.83 11.35
CA ARG A 494 -6.35 3.83 11.21
C ARG A 494 -5.87 3.89 9.76
N ILE A 495 -6.53 3.17 8.85
CA ILE A 495 -6.25 3.27 7.41
C ILE A 495 -6.49 4.71 6.94
N ARG A 496 -7.59 5.33 7.40
CA ARG A 496 -7.93 6.69 7.04
C ARG A 496 -6.95 7.72 7.61
N LEU A 497 -6.64 7.62 8.90
CA LEU A 497 -5.83 8.60 9.62
C LEU A 497 -4.33 8.47 9.39
N TYR A 498 -3.83 7.26 9.14
CA TYR A 498 -2.39 7.07 8.95
C TYR A 498 -2.05 6.88 7.48
N ALA A 499 -2.79 6.07 6.71
CA ALA A 499 -2.38 5.80 5.33
C ALA A 499 -2.94 6.82 4.33
N LEU A 500 -4.25 7.05 4.33
CA LEU A 500 -4.90 7.88 3.30
C LEU A 500 -4.57 9.37 3.43
N SER A 501 -4.57 9.90 4.66
CA SER A 501 -4.17 11.29 4.96
C SER A 501 -2.73 11.60 4.51
N GLU A 502 -1.77 10.75 4.86
CA GLU A 502 -0.35 10.93 4.51
C GLU A 502 -0.12 10.86 2.99
N ILE A 503 -0.83 9.96 2.30
CA ILE A 503 -0.76 9.88 0.83
C ILE A 503 -1.38 11.13 0.20
N GLU A 504 -2.46 11.65 0.78
CA GLU A 504 -3.11 12.88 0.33
C GLU A 504 -2.21 14.09 0.53
N GLU A 505 -1.50 14.17 1.66
CA GLU A 505 -0.47 15.20 1.89
C GLU A 505 0.62 15.14 0.82
N CYS A 506 1.18 13.95 0.53
CA CYS A 506 2.16 13.78 -0.54
C CYS A 506 1.62 14.19 -1.93
N LEU A 507 0.34 13.91 -2.22
CA LEU A 507 -0.30 14.32 -3.48
C LEU A 507 -0.44 15.84 -3.57
N THR A 508 -0.85 16.49 -2.48
CA THR A 508 -0.92 17.96 -2.41
C THR A 508 0.46 18.62 -2.52
N GLU A 509 1.49 18.06 -1.88
CA GLU A 509 2.87 18.51 -2.03
C GLU A 509 3.32 18.39 -3.49
N LYS A 510 3.00 17.27 -4.16
CA LYS A 510 3.30 17.07 -5.59
C LYS A 510 2.66 18.16 -6.47
N GLU A 511 1.44 18.58 -6.18
CA GLU A 511 0.77 19.66 -6.92
C GLU A 511 1.49 20.99 -6.69
N SER A 512 1.82 21.32 -5.44
CA SER A 512 2.60 22.49 -5.07
C SER A 512 3.97 22.56 -5.77
N LEU A 513 4.69 21.42 -5.82
CA LEU A 513 5.97 21.32 -6.53
C LEU A 513 5.83 21.53 -8.05
N THR A 514 4.71 21.13 -8.63
CA THR A 514 4.44 21.36 -10.05
C THR A 514 4.36 22.86 -10.34
N PHE A 515 3.62 23.62 -9.51
CA PHE A 515 3.56 25.08 -9.62
C PHE A 515 4.92 25.75 -9.37
N LEU A 516 5.69 25.27 -8.39
CA LEU A 516 7.02 25.78 -8.08
C LEU A 516 7.97 25.69 -9.28
N VAL A 517 7.97 24.55 -10.00
CA VAL A 517 8.83 24.36 -11.18
C VAL A 517 8.46 25.31 -12.30
N PHE A 518 7.17 25.45 -12.62
CA PHE A 518 6.75 26.38 -13.67
C PHE A 518 7.14 27.82 -13.33
N ASN A 519 6.97 28.25 -12.08
CA ASN A 519 7.40 29.57 -11.63
C ASN A 519 8.91 29.76 -11.73
N LEU A 520 9.70 28.74 -11.38
CA LEU A 520 11.15 28.81 -11.44
C LEU A 520 11.68 28.84 -12.88
N ILE A 521 11.04 28.10 -13.80
CA ILE A 521 11.33 28.14 -15.24
C ILE A 521 11.00 29.53 -15.79
N ALA A 522 9.82 30.07 -15.50
CA ALA A 522 9.41 31.40 -15.95
C ALA A 522 10.37 32.50 -15.46
N LEU A 523 10.82 32.42 -14.21
CA LEU A 523 11.82 33.35 -13.66
C LEU A 523 13.16 33.24 -14.40
N LYS A 524 13.62 32.02 -14.68
CA LYS A 524 14.87 31.79 -15.40
C LYS A 524 14.80 32.29 -16.84
N ASP A 525 13.68 32.10 -17.52
CA ASP A 525 13.46 32.60 -18.88
C ASP A 525 13.42 34.13 -18.90
N SER A 526 12.76 34.76 -17.92
CA SER A 526 12.79 36.22 -17.75
C SER A 526 14.21 36.75 -17.56
N GLN A 527 15.02 36.10 -16.71
CA GLN A 527 16.44 36.46 -16.52
C GLN A 527 17.28 36.24 -17.79
N ALA A 528 17.03 35.16 -18.55
CA ALA A 528 17.71 34.90 -19.80
C ALA A 528 17.39 35.97 -20.84
N VAL A 529 16.12 36.37 -20.95
CA VAL A 529 15.66 37.47 -21.81
C VAL A 529 16.28 38.80 -21.38
N GLU A 530 16.37 39.08 -20.08
CA GLU A 530 17.04 40.28 -19.56
C GLU A 530 18.52 40.29 -19.96
N ARG A 531 19.23 39.17 -19.80
CA ARG A 531 20.64 39.03 -20.20
C ARG A 531 20.83 39.15 -21.71
N LEU A 532 19.93 38.57 -22.50
CA LEU A 532 19.95 38.67 -23.96
C LEU A 532 19.74 40.13 -24.38
N THR A 533 18.74 40.80 -23.83
CA THR A 533 18.46 42.22 -24.07
C THR A 533 19.66 43.08 -23.70
N ARG A 534 20.31 42.82 -22.56
CA ARG A 534 21.53 43.53 -22.15
C ARG A 534 22.68 43.33 -23.13
N THR A 535 22.86 42.12 -23.64
CA THR A 535 23.91 41.78 -24.61
C THR A 535 23.63 42.44 -25.96
N THR A 536 22.38 42.43 -26.41
CA THR A 536 21.94 43.12 -27.64
C THR A 536 22.12 44.63 -27.53
N ILE A 537 21.79 45.23 -26.40
CA ILE A 537 22.03 46.67 -26.15
C ILE A 537 23.53 46.97 -26.16
N LEU A 538 24.37 46.11 -25.58
CA LEU A 538 25.82 46.27 -25.66
C LEU A 538 26.35 46.16 -27.09
N LEU A 539 25.84 45.20 -27.87
CA LEU A 539 26.23 45.02 -29.26
C LEU A 539 25.79 46.20 -30.12
N ALA A 540 24.57 46.71 -29.93
CA ALA A 540 24.09 47.93 -30.58
C ALA A 540 24.94 49.16 -30.22
N LYS A 541 25.40 49.27 -28.95
CA LYS A 541 26.34 50.32 -28.55
C LYS A 541 27.68 50.18 -29.26
N ALA A 542 28.19 48.96 -29.42
CA ALA A 542 29.41 48.70 -30.16
C ALA A 542 29.27 49.03 -31.65
N THR A 543 28.14 48.68 -32.29
CA THR A 543 27.92 49.03 -33.70
C THR A 543 27.82 50.53 -33.91
N ILE A 544 27.12 51.27 -33.03
CA ILE A 544 27.09 52.75 -33.07
C ILE A 544 28.51 53.34 -32.94
N LEU A 545 29.36 52.74 -32.12
CA LEU A 545 30.76 53.18 -31.94
C LEU A 545 31.61 52.92 -33.21
N PHE A 546 31.52 51.73 -33.80
CA PHE A 546 32.40 51.29 -34.87
C PHE A 546 31.92 51.64 -36.29
N LEU A 547 30.62 51.89 -36.50
CA LEU A 547 30.09 52.19 -37.84
C LEU A 547 30.71 53.46 -38.47
N PRO A 548 30.89 54.58 -37.75
CA PRO A 548 31.58 55.76 -38.28
C PRO A 548 33.06 55.51 -38.55
N VAL A 549 33.70 54.67 -37.75
CA VAL A 549 35.12 54.28 -37.90
C VAL A 549 35.31 53.41 -39.15
N SER A 550 34.40 52.47 -39.39
CA SER A 550 34.38 51.66 -40.62
C SER A 550 34.13 52.52 -41.85
N LEU A 551 33.22 53.49 -41.78
CA LEU A 551 32.96 54.43 -42.88
C LEU A 551 34.18 55.31 -43.15
N MET A 552 34.83 55.84 -42.11
CA MET A 552 36.08 56.58 -42.26
C MET A 552 37.18 55.70 -42.87
N THR A 553 37.35 54.47 -42.39
CA THR A 553 38.33 53.55 -42.96
C THR A 553 38.05 53.26 -44.44
N GLY A 554 36.77 53.12 -44.81
CA GLY A 554 36.34 53.01 -46.21
C GLY A 554 36.68 54.26 -47.04
N TYR A 555 36.45 55.47 -46.49
CA TYR A 555 36.78 56.73 -47.16
C TYR A 555 38.28 56.88 -47.44
N PHE A 556 39.14 56.50 -46.49
CA PHE A 556 40.59 56.51 -46.70
C PHE A 556 41.08 55.34 -47.59
N SER A 557 40.23 54.35 -47.85
CA SER A 557 40.52 53.22 -48.73
C SER A 557 40.05 53.46 -50.18
N THR A 558 39.36 54.56 -50.50
CA THR A 558 38.94 54.85 -51.88
C THR A 558 40.09 55.41 -52.72
N GLU A 559 40.43 54.72 -53.81
CA GLU A 559 41.46 55.14 -54.77
C GLU A 559 40.88 56.10 -55.82
N ILE A 560 40.65 57.35 -55.41
CA ILE A 560 40.30 58.43 -56.35
C ILE A 560 41.60 59.00 -56.91
N LYS A 561 41.76 59.00 -58.25
CA LYS A 561 42.97 59.44 -58.97
C LYS A 561 43.44 60.88 -58.64
N GLU A 562 42.58 61.72 -58.09
CA GLU A 562 42.89 63.10 -57.64
C GLU A 562 43.35 63.19 -56.18
N LEU A 563 43.24 62.12 -55.40
CA LEU A 563 43.61 62.06 -53.98
C LEU A 563 44.78 61.11 -53.67
N GLU A 564 45.32 60.40 -54.68
CA GLU A 564 46.54 59.60 -54.56
C GLU A 564 47.74 60.49 -54.18
N GLY A 565 48.22 60.34 -52.94
CA GLY A 565 49.40 61.04 -52.40
C GLY A 565 49.12 62.21 -51.43
N VAL A 566 47.85 62.58 -51.19
CA VAL A 566 47.49 63.68 -50.28
C VAL A 566 47.39 63.23 -48.83
N TYR A 567 46.94 62.00 -48.58
CA TYR A 567 46.73 61.47 -47.23
C TYR A 567 47.97 60.80 -46.67
N THR A 568 48.41 61.26 -45.48
CA THR A 568 49.53 60.67 -44.76
C THR A 568 49.05 59.66 -43.71
N VAL A 569 49.90 58.68 -43.37
CA VAL A 569 49.65 57.72 -42.27
C VAL A 569 49.29 58.43 -40.96
N LYS A 570 49.89 59.61 -40.71
CA LYS A 570 49.58 60.44 -39.53
C LYS A 570 48.15 60.97 -39.56
N GLN A 571 47.65 61.42 -40.71
CA GLN A 571 46.29 61.95 -40.84
C GLN A 571 45.22 60.88 -40.64
N TYR A 572 45.46 59.65 -41.11
CA TYR A 572 44.58 58.50 -40.85
C TYR A 572 44.40 58.27 -39.34
N TRP A 573 45.49 58.11 -38.60
CA TRP A 573 45.41 57.84 -37.15
C TRP A 573 44.82 59.01 -36.35
N VAL A 574 45.05 60.25 -36.78
CA VAL A 574 44.42 61.44 -36.16
C VAL A 574 42.91 61.46 -36.42
N ALA A 575 42.47 61.23 -37.66
CA ALA A 575 41.06 61.18 -38.02
C ALA A 575 40.33 60.01 -37.33
N PHE A 576 40.98 58.85 -37.22
CA PHE A 576 40.49 57.71 -36.44
C PHE A 576 40.25 58.10 -34.97
N ALA A 577 41.25 58.73 -34.34
CA ALA A 577 41.15 59.13 -32.93
C ALA A 577 40.03 60.16 -32.70
N VAL A 578 39.91 61.16 -33.57
CA VAL A 578 38.86 62.18 -33.50
C VAL A 578 37.47 61.56 -33.63
N ILE A 579 37.27 60.69 -34.63
CA ILE A 579 35.96 60.06 -34.87
C ILE A 579 35.60 59.09 -33.74
N MET A 580 36.54 58.28 -33.23
CA MET A 580 36.30 57.41 -32.07
C MET A 580 35.89 58.20 -30.83
N VAL A 581 36.57 59.30 -30.54
CA VAL A 581 36.28 60.14 -29.37
C VAL A 581 34.91 60.82 -29.52
N ILE A 582 34.59 61.37 -30.69
CA ILE A 582 33.28 61.98 -30.96
C ILE A 582 32.16 60.93 -30.84
N SER A 583 32.32 59.74 -31.45
CA SER A 583 31.35 58.65 -31.33
C SER A 583 31.16 58.22 -29.87
N ALA A 584 32.22 58.15 -29.07
CA ALA A 584 32.13 57.84 -27.64
C ALA A 584 31.40 58.93 -26.84
N ILE A 585 31.62 60.21 -27.15
CA ILE A 585 30.93 61.34 -26.51
C ILE A 585 29.44 61.34 -26.87
N VAL A 586 29.10 61.10 -28.15
CA VAL A 586 27.72 60.98 -28.61
C VAL A 586 27.02 59.82 -27.90
N LEU A 587 27.66 58.66 -27.78
CA LEU A 587 27.12 57.52 -27.04
C LEU A 587 26.88 57.83 -25.56
N ALA A 588 27.79 58.58 -24.93
CA ALA A 588 27.68 58.98 -23.53
C ALA A 588 26.57 60.03 -23.29
N LEU A 589 26.39 60.96 -24.23
CA LEU A 589 25.30 61.96 -24.20
C LEU A 589 23.94 61.28 -24.42
N TYR A 590 23.80 60.44 -25.44
CA TYR A 590 22.58 59.67 -25.67
C TYR A 590 22.25 58.76 -24.49
N GLY A 591 23.25 58.12 -23.89
CA GLY A 591 23.07 57.32 -22.67
C GLY A 591 22.55 58.15 -21.49
N ARG A 592 23.01 59.39 -21.32
CA ARG A 592 22.51 60.29 -20.25
C ARG A 592 21.12 60.85 -20.52
N VAL A 593 20.79 61.16 -21.77
CA VAL A 593 19.52 61.82 -22.13
C VAL A 593 18.36 60.83 -22.17
N THR A 594 18.60 59.56 -22.52
CA THR A 594 17.52 58.57 -22.72
C THR A 594 17.16 57.76 -21.47
N ASP A 595 17.76 58.03 -20.31
CA ASP A 595 17.56 57.26 -19.06
C ASP A 595 17.68 55.73 -19.21
N THR A 596 18.28 55.25 -20.31
CA THR A 596 18.63 53.85 -20.54
C THR A 596 19.84 53.41 -19.70
N VAL A 597 20.20 54.23 -18.70
CA VAL A 597 21.20 53.97 -17.67
C VAL A 597 20.47 53.67 -16.36
N GLU A 598 19.51 52.73 -16.37
CA GLU A 598 19.10 52.06 -15.14
C GLU A 598 18.84 50.57 -15.33
N GLY A 599 19.92 49.87 -15.66
CA GLY A 599 20.23 48.61 -15.00
C GLY A 599 21.22 48.88 -13.87
N LYS A 600 20.80 49.54 -12.77
CA LYS A 600 21.52 49.46 -11.50
C LYS A 600 21.42 48.02 -11.01
N THR A 601 22.27 47.15 -11.54
CA THR A 601 22.50 45.85 -10.94
C THR A 601 23.02 46.07 -9.53
N ILE A 602 22.29 45.52 -8.58
CA ILE A 602 22.73 45.13 -7.24
C ILE A 602 24.02 44.31 -7.41
N TYR A 603 25.14 45.00 -7.49
CA TYR A 603 26.50 44.46 -7.36
C TYR A 603 27.33 45.41 -6.51
N ARG A 604 26.74 45.88 -5.40
CA ARG A 604 27.51 46.33 -4.25
C ARG A 604 27.63 45.13 -3.31
N SER A 605 28.74 44.38 -3.37
CA SER A 605 29.42 43.78 -2.20
C SER A 605 30.40 42.62 -2.50
N ILE A 606 30.92 42.42 -3.72
CA ILE A 606 32.08 41.49 -3.87
C ILE A 606 33.38 42.28 -4.03
N GLY A 607 33.47 43.18 -5.01
CA GLY A 607 34.65 44.04 -5.18
C GLY A 607 34.92 44.96 -3.98
N LYS A 608 33.88 45.49 -3.32
CA LYS A 608 34.04 46.30 -2.09
C LYS A 608 34.50 45.47 -0.90
N THR A 609 34.07 44.21 -0.78
CA THR A 609 34.42 43.32 0.34
C THR A 609 35.83 42.76 0.15
N PHE A 610 36.24 42.48 -1.09
CA PHE A 610 37.63 42.12 -1.41
C PHE A 610 38.60 43.30 -1.24
N TYR A 611 38.17 44.51 -1.62
CA TYR A 611 38.97 45.72 -1.42
C TYR A 611 39.11 46.09 0.08
N GLN A 612 38.04 45.93 0.87
CA GLN A 612 38.08 46.13 2.32
C GLN A 612 38.88 45.03 3.05
N ALA A 613 38.77 43.76 2.62
CA ALA A 613 39.61 42.67 3.13
C ALA A 613 41.09 42.87 2.80
N SER A 614 41.42 43.38 1.60
CA SER A 614 42.82 43.70 1.24
C SER A 614 43.37 44.88 2.05
N ARG A 615 42.56 45.92 2.33
CA ARG A 615 42.96 47.04 3.21
C ARG A 615 43.14 46.59 4.66
N ALA A 616 42.32 45.66 5.16
CA ALA A 616 42.47 45.11 6.50
C ALA A 616 43.73 44.24 6.64
N ALA A 617 44.11 43.49 5.60
CA ALA A 617 45.34 42.70 5.55
C ALA A 617 46.61 43.57 5.43
N ILE A 618 46.54 44.65 4.65
CA ILE A 618 47.66 45.59 4.47
C ILE A 618 47.84 46.52 5.69
N GLY A 619 46.75 46.88 6.39
CA GLY A 619 46.79 47.70 7.60
C GLY A 619 47.43 47.02 8.82
N LYS A 620 47.39 45.67 8.90
CA LYS A 620 48.03 44.92 10.01
C LYS A 620 49.54 44.73 9.85
N ARG A 621 50.12 45.01 8.68
CA ARG A 621 51.57 44.85 8.43
C ARG A 621 52.43 46.06 8.81
N LYS A 622 51.83 47.22 9.12
CA LYS A 622 52.54 48.46 9.49
C LYS A 622 52.65 48.73 10.99
N ARG A 623 52.20 47.81 11.85
CA ARG A 623 52.27 47.96 13.32
C ARG A 623 53.06 46.80 13.94
N LYS A 624 54.31 46.63 13.49
CA LYS A 624 55.31 45.73 14.10
C LYS A 624 56.73 46.12 13.68
N VAL A 625 57.10 47.39 13.82
CA VAL A 625 58.48 47.87 14.04
C VAL A 625 58.34 49.18 14.81
N GLY A 626 58.91 49.23 16.01
CA GLY A 626 58.71 50.27 17.02
C GLY A 626 58.43 49.61 18.36
#